data_AF-A0A8B7PZK9-F1
#
_entry.id   AF-A0A8B7PZK9-F1
#
_cell.length_a   1.000
_cell.length_b   1.000
_cell.length_c   1.000
_cell.angle_alpha   90.00
_cell.angle_beta   90.00
_cell.angle_gamma   90.00
#
_symmetry.space_group_name_H-M   'P 1'
#
loop_
_entity.id
_entity.type
_entity.pdbx_description
1 polymer ?
#
loop_
_entity_poly.entity_id
_entity_poly.type
_entity_poly.pdbx_seq_one_letter_code
_entity_poly.pdbx_strand_id
1 'polypeptide(L)'
;MAKAGPLPRTDPEVDPVPNHRFSLVSGEEPCCNLSKKAKICLVVLCVLLVTIIVVVVGVLLGRPKPKHKEWDGKGTTPYFPEIILGRCYAFTEIRQLELRHKDCQKIRKAFMDAFISKDPCSSTKQDYQPLIELTNETVPCGKTLFWSKSSELAHQYTRVRQDLFTLEDTLLGYIADGLRWCGDAGSSEINYGSCPERGDQCINNTMSVFWDTASKRFAENACGAVQVVLNGSISDPFDKNSTFGRVEIHNLRSEEVPTLQAWVMHDIGDPSASCSNPSIDDLKSILSNRNIKFTCQENYRPLRLLQCVQYPEDSSCSIQ
;
A
#
# COMPACT_ATOMS: atom_id res chain seq x y z
N MET A 1 32.84 0.13 24.62
CA MET A 1 33.65 1.35 24.78
C MET A 1 35.05 1.08 24.26
N ALA A 2 35.41 1.66 23.12
CA ALA A 2 36.78 1.66 22.58
C ALA A 2 37.12 3.10 22.19
N LYS A 3 38.26 3.61 22.66
CA LYS A 3 38.72 5.00 22.49
C LYS A 3 39.35 5.20 21.11
N ALA A 4 38.88 6.21 20.37
CA ALA A 4 39.49 6.70 19.14
C ALA A 4 40.57 7.76 19.45
N GLY A 5 41.71 7.71 18.74
CA GLY A 5 42.78 8.71 18.80
C GLY A 5 42.63 9.81 17.72
N PRO A 6 43.27 10.99 17.88
CA PRO A 6 42.96 12.19 17.09
C PRO A 6 43.77 12.30 15.79
N LEU A 7 43.14 12.88 14.76
CA LEU A 7 43.73 13.28 13.48
C LEU A 7 44.41 14.66 13.57
N PRO A 8 45.52 14.90 12.83
CA PRO A 8 46.19 16.20 12.82
C PRO A 8 45.54 17.19 11.84
N ARG A 9 45.52 18.46 12.24
CA ARG A 9 44.99 19.65 11.55
C ARG A 9 46.16 20.45 10.97
N THR A 10 46.07 20.89 9.72
CA THR A 10 47.00 21.83 9.08
C THR A 10 46.23 23.04 8.56
N ASP A 11 46.60 24.22 9.03
CA ASP A 11 46.12 25.55 8.61
C ASP A 11 47.31 26.38 8.05
N PRO A 12 47.06 27.45 7.27
CA PRO A 12 47.86 27.80 6.09
C PRO A 12 48.93 28.88 6.32
N GLU A 13 49.97 28.85 5.47
CA GLU A 13 51.05 29.84 5.41
C GLU A 13 50.75 30.89 4.32
N VAL A 14 50.91 32.17 4.69
CA VAL A 14 50.67 33.36 3.86
C VAL A 14 52.01 33.95 3.47
N ASP A 15 52.28 34.03 2.16
CA ASP A 15 53.46 34.66 1.58
C ASP A 15 53.13 35.95 0.80
N PRO A 16 54.10 36.87 0.64
CA PRO A 16 53.85 38.31 0.50
C PRO A 16 53.58 38.81 -0.93
N VAL A 17 52.90 39.96 -0.98
CA VAL A 17 52.48 40.70 -2.19
C VAL A 17 53.68 41.33 -2.91
N PRO A 18 53.86 41.09 -4.22
CA PRO A 18 54.78 41.88 -5.05
C PRO A 18 54.08 43.11 -5.63
N ASN A 19 54.68 44.28 -5.41
CA ASN A 19 54.38 45.54 -6.09
C ASN A 19 54.86 45.48 -7.55
N HIS A 20 53.94 45.46 -8.52
CA HIS A 20 54.28 45.69 -9.92
C HIS A 20 53.54 46.91 -10.48
N ARG A 21 54.37 47.83 -10.96
CA ARG A 21 54.13 49.12 -11.60
C ARG A 21 53.19 48.97 -12.81
N PHE A 22 52.25 49.90 -12.95
CA PHE A 22 51.44 50.05 -14.16
C PHE A 22 52.32 50.32 -15.38
N SER A 23 52.25 49.42 -16.36
CA SER A 23 52.63 49.68 -17.75
C SER A 23 51.37 49.57 -18.59
N LEU A 24 50.94 50.69 -19.16
CA LEU A 24 49.88 50.74 -20.18
C LEU A 24 50.37 49.98 -21.43
N VAL A 25 49.82 48.79 -21.66
CA VAL A 25 49.97 48.08 -22.94
C VAL A 25 48.66 48.22 -23.71
N SER A 26 48.80 48.89 -24.85
CA SER A 26 47.79 49.14 -25.87
C SER A 26 47.51 47.88 -26.68
N GLY A 27 46.24 47.64 -27.02
CA GLY A 27 45.84 46.81 -28.16
C GLY A 27 45.10 45.52 -27.80
N GLU A 28 43.78 45.54 -27.92
CA GLU A 28 42.96 44.34 -28.10
C GLU A 28 43.31 43.67 -29.44
N GLU A 29 43.74 42.40 -29.41
CA GLU A 29 43.76 41.53 -30.59
C GLU A 29 42.51 40.61 -30.57
N PRO A 30 41.62 40.68 -31.58
CA PRO A 30 40.48 39.79 -31.69
C PRO A 30 40.88 38.46 -32.32
N CYS A 31 40.83 37.39 -31.54
CA CYS A 31 40.97 36.03 -32.07
C CYS A 31 39.79 35.69 -33.00
N CYS A 32 40.13 35.22 -34.20
CA CYS A 32 39.27 34.57 -35.20
C CYS A 32 38.22 35.45 -35.89
N ASN A 33 38.59 36.05 -37.02
CA ASN A 33 37.64 36.51 -38.04
C ASN A 33 36.95 35.29 -38.68
N LEU A 34 35.90 34.76 -38.04
CA LEU A 34 34.96 33.86 -38.69
C LEU A 34 34.44 34.55 -39.95
N SER A 35 34.67 33.94 -41.12
CA SER A 35 34.10 34.36 -42.40
C SER A 35 32.63 34.73 -42.23
N LYS A 36 32.15 35.79 -42.92
CA LYS A 36 30.73 36.17 -42.91
C LYS A 36 29.82 34.94 -43.12
N LYS A 37 30.25 33.97 -43.94
CA LYS A 37 29.56 32.70 -44.17
C LYS A 37 29.46 31.82 -42.91
N ALA A 38 30.51 31.75 -42.10
CA ALA A 38 30.54 30.97 -40.85
C ALA A 38 29.69 31.61 -39.74
N LYS A 39 29.70 32.94 -39.63
CA LYS A 39 28.81 33.67 -38.69
C LYS A 39 27.33 33.47 -39.07
N ILE A 40 27.01 33.57 -40.36
CA ILE A 40 25.66 33.29 -40.88
C ILE A 40 25.27 31.85 -40.60
N CYS A 41 26.16 30.88 -40.80
CA CYS A 41 25.89 29.47 -40.55
C CYS A 41 25.62 29.17 -39.07
N LEU A 42 26.38 29.77 -38.15
CA LEU A 42 26.16 29.67 -36.70
C LEU A 42 24.81 30.27 -36.28
N VAL A 43 24.46 31.44 -36.82
CA VAL A 43 23.17 32.08 -36.55
C VAL A 43 22.02 31.20 -37.06
N VAL A 44 22.13 30.66 -38.28
CA VAL A 44 21.13 29.76 -38.86
C VAL A 44 21.00 28.49 -38.01
N LEU A 45 22.10 27.90 -37.55
CA LEU A 45 22.09 26.72 -36.69
C LEU A 45 21.46 27.01 -35.32
N CYS A 46 21.76 28.16 -34.71
CA CYS A 46 21.15 28.57 -33.44
C CYS A 46 19.64 28.80 -33.61
N VAL A 47 19.22 29.46 -34.68
CA VAL A 47 17.79 29.66 -34.99
C VAL A 47 17.09 28.31 -35.18
N LEU A 48 17.70 27.39 -35.93
CA LEU A 48 17.17 26.03 -36.11
C LEU A 48 17.01 25.29 -34.76
N LEU A 49 18.03 25.32 -33.91
CA LEU A 49 17.97 24.71 -32.58
C LEU A 49 16.87 25.32 -31.72
N VAL A 50 16.74 26.65 -31.69
CA VAL A 50 15.68 27.34 -30.94
C VAL A 50 14.31 26.96 -31.50
N THR A 51 14.13 26.92 -32.82
CA THR A 51 12.86 26.48 -33.41
C THR A 51 12.52 25.03 -33.08
N ILE A 52 13.49 24.12 -33.06
CA ILE A 52 13.29 22.73 -32.65
C ILE A 52 12.86 22.67 -31.18
N ILE A 53 13.54 23.41 -30.29
CA ILE A 53 13.17 23.47 -28.87
C ILE A 53 11.75 24.02 -28.70
N VAL A 54 11.40 25.10 -29.40
CA VAL A 54 10.05 25.69 -29.33
C VAL A 54 8.98 24.72 -29.85
N VAL A 55 9.26 23.99 -30.93
CA VAL A 55 8.35 22.96 -31.47
C VAL A 55 8.23 21.79 -30.49
N VAL A 56 9.33 21.30 -29.92
CA VAL A 56 9.32 20.20 -28.94
C VAL A 56 8.57 20.62 -27.67
N VAL A 57 8.84 21.81 -27.14
CA VAL A 57 8.15 22.37 -25.98
C VAL A 57 6.67 22.62 -26.29
N GLY A 58 6.35 23.14 -27.48
CA GLY A 58 4.97 23.33 -27.93
C GLY A 58 4.21 22.00 -28.09
N VAL A 59 4.86 20.94 -28.56
CA VAL A 59 4.28 19.59 -28.65
C VAL A 59 4.15 18.94 -27.27
N LEU A 60 5.10 19.15 -26.36
CA LEU A 60 5.05 18.61 -25.00
C LEU A 60 4.02 19.32 -24.12
N LEU A 61 3.91 20.65 -24.21
CA LEU A 61 2.95 21.47 -23.45
C LEU A 61 1.57 21.57 -24.12
N GLY A 62 1.50 21.37 -25.43
CA GLY A 62 0.25 21.40 -26.21
C GLY A 62 -0.48 20.06 -26.25
N ARG A 63 0.10 18.98 -25.73
CA ARG A 63 -0.64 17.73 -25.51
C ARG A 63 -1.72 18.01 -24.47
N PRO A 64 -3.01 17.87 -24.81
CA PRO A 64 -4.06 17.93 -23.82
C PRO A 64 -3.75 16.86 -22.77
N LYS A 65 -3.67 17.26 -21.49
CA LYS A 65 -3.58 16.28 -20.40
C LYS A 65 -4.70 15.27 -20.61
N PRO A 66 -4.42 13.95 -20.51
CA PRO A 66 -5.47 12.95 -20.64
C PRO A 66 -6.59 13.34 -19.66
N LYS A 67 -7.77 13.64 -20.21
CA LYS A 67 -8.94 13.93 -19.39
C LYS A 67 -9.38 12.59 -18.84
N HIS A 68 -8.92 12.30 -17.62
CA HIS A 68 -9.37 11.13 -16.93
C HIS A 68 -10.89 11.18 -16.71
N LYS A 69 -11.54 10.02 -16.74
CA LYS A 69 -12.92 9.90 -16.29
C LYS A 69 -13.01 10.30 -14.82
N GLU A 70 -13.98 11.16 -14.51
CA GLU A 70 -14.24 11.62 -13.14
C GLU A 70 -15.13 10.61 -12.39
N TRP A 71 -14.85 10.47 -11.09
CA TRP A 71 -15.56 9.61 -10.15
C TRP A 71 -15.83 10.34 -8.84
N ASP A 72 -16.79 9.85 -8.06
CA ASP A 72 -17.16 10.49 -6.78
C ASP A 72 -16.13 10.24 -5.65
N GLY A 73 -15.35 9.16 -5.76
CA GLY A 73 -14.38 8.78 -4.75
C GLY A 73 -13.04 9.51 -4.88
N LYS A 74 -12.30 9.55 -3.76
CA LYS A 74 -10.91 10.07 -3.75
C LYS A 74 -10.04 9.29 -4.74
N GLY A 75 -9.18 10.03 -5.44
CA GLY A 75 -8.23 9.48 -6.41
C GLY A 75 -7.14 8.61 -5.78
N THR A 76 -6.23 8.16 -6.64
CA THR A 76 -5.09 7.33 -6.24
C THR A 76 -4.24 8.03 -5.18
N THR A 77 -3.73 7.27 -4.21
CA THR A 77 -2.82 7.77 -3.17
C THR A 77 -1.59 8.42 -3.81
N PRO A 78 -1.19 9.65 -3.43
CA PRO A 78 0.02 10.29 -3.97
C PRO A 78 1.27 9.41 -3.81
N TYR A 79 2.14 9.40 -4.83
CA TYR A 79 3.37 8.59 -4.87
C TYR A 79 3.11 7.06 -4.76
N PHE A 80 1.97 6.59 -5.28
CA PHE A 80 1.56 5.20 -5.17
C PHE A 80 2.66 4.20 -5.61
N PRO A 81 3.28 4.31 -6.81
CA PRO A 81 4.31 3.36 -7.23
C PRO A 81 5.53 3.34 -6.30
N GLU A 82 5.93 4.49 -5.77
CA GLU A 82 7.06 4.63 -4.84
C GLU A 82 6.72 4.02 -3.48
N ILE A 83 5.50 4.21 -2.98
CA ILE A 83 5.03 3.62 -1.72
C ILE A 83 5.00 2.10 -1.83
N ILE A 84 4.47 1.54 -2.92
CA ILE A 84 4.48 0.08 -3.16
C ILE A 84 5.91 -0.45 -3.13
N LEU A 85 6.83 0.21 -3.82
CA LEU A 85 8.23 -0.22 -3.85
C LEU A 85 8.89 -0.15 -2.47
N GLY A 86 8.72 0.97 -1.77
CA GLY A 86 9.31 1.19 -0.45
C GLY A 86 8.77 0.20 0.58
N ARG A 87 7.46 -0.06 0.58
CA ARG A 87 6.83 -1.05 1.44
C ARG A 87 7.31 -2.46 1.13
N CYS A 88 7.46 -2.82 -0.14
CA CYS A 88 7.98 -4.13 -0.52
C CYS A 88 9.37 -4.36 0.07
N TYR A 89 10.31 -3.42 -0.14
CA TYR A 89 11.66 -3.56 0.44
C TYR A 89 11.65 -3.54 1.96
N ALA A 90 10.84 -2.69 2.59
CA ALA A 90 10.71 -2.69 4.05
C ALA A 90 10.21 -4.06 4.57
N PHE A 91 9.30 -4.70 3.85
CA PHE A 91 8.79 -6.01 4.22
C PHE A 91 9.84 -7.11 4.03
N THR A 92 10.45 -7.20 2.84
CA THR A 92 11.37 -8.30 2.50
C THR A 92 12.74 -8.17 3.18
N GLU A 93 13.25 -6.96 3.36
CA GLU A 93 14.60 -6.74 3.89
C GLU A 93 14.66 -6.60 5.41
N ILE A 94 13.56 -6.15 6.03
CA ILE A 94 13.53 -5.79 7.46
C ILE A 94 12.58 -6.68 8.26
N ARG A 95 11.37 -6.95 7.77
CA ARG A 95 10.35 -7.69 8.52
C ARG A 95 10.45 -9.20 8.33
N GLN A 96 10.37 -9.67 7.09
CA GLN A 96 10.32 -11.09 6.75
C GLN A 96 11.52 -11.49 5.89
N LEU A 97 12.64 -11.73 6.56
CA LEU A 97 13.93 -11.98 5.90
C LEU A 97 13.93 -13.21 4.98
N GLU A 98 13.02 -14.15 5.21
CA GLU A 98 12.80 -15.33 4.35
C GLU A 98 12.34 -14.95 2.94
N LEU A 99 11.74 -13.76 2.77
CA LEU A 99 11.23 -13.25 1.49
C LEU A 99 12.19 -12.31 0.77
N ARG A 100 13.46 -12.17 1.20
CA ARG A 100 14.49 -11.35 0.51
C ARG A 100 14.72 -11.72 -0.96
N HIS A 101 14.40 -12.95 -1.34
CA HIS A 101 14.51 -13.41 -2.72
C HIS A 101 13.42 -12.85 -3.65
N LYS A 102 12.40 -12.16 -3.13
CA LYS A 102 11.30 -11.57 -3.90
C LYS A 102 11.78 -10.30 -4.62
N ASP A 103 11.44 -10.18 -5.90
CA ASP A 103 11.83 -9.05 -6.74
C ASP A 103 10.80 -7.91 -6.62
N CYS A 104 11.10 -6.92 -5.77
CA CYS A 104 10.21 -5.78 -5.53
C CYS A 104 9.96 -4.91 -6.76
N GLN A 105 10.87 -4.86 -7.74
CA GLN A 105 10.65 -4.13 -8.99
C GLN A 105 9.61 -4.87 -9.86
N LYS A 106 9.70 -6.19 -9.95
CA LYS A 106 8.70 -7.02 -10.65
C LYS A 106 7.35 -6.98 -9.95
N ILE A 107 7.32 -7.03 -8.61
CA ILE A 107 6.08 -6.91 -7.82
C ILE A 107 5.40 -5.57 -8.10
N ARG A 108 6.13 -4.45 -7.97
CA ARG A 108 5.60 -3.12 -8.29
C ARG A 108 5.06 -3.09 -9.73
N LYS A 109 5.83 -3.60 -10.69
CA LYS A 109 5.41 -3.64 -12.10
C LYS A 109 4.12 -4.43 -12.30
N ALA A 110 4.02 -5.65 -11.75
CA ALA A 110 2.83 -6.48 -11.84
C ALA A 110 1.61 -5.81 -11.20
N PHE A 111 1.81 -5.07 -10.09
CA PHE A 111 0.76 -4.27 -9.47
C PHE A 111 0.27 -3.18 -10.45
N MET A 112 1.19 -2.39 -11.01
CA MET A 112 0.83 -1.32 -11.95
C MET A 112 0.12 -1.86 -13.21
N ASP A 113 0.63 -2.95 -13.78
CA ASP A 113 0.07 -3.59 -14.98
C ASP A 113 -1.35 -4.16 -14.72
N ALA A 114 -1.72 -4.40 -13.46
CA ALA A 114 -3.04 -4.90 -13.10
C ALA A 114 -4.16 -3.87 -13.35
N PHE A 115 -3.88 -2.57 -13.28
CA PHE A 115 -4.93 -1.53 -13.36
C PHE A 115 -4.66 -0.38 -14.33
N ILE A 116 -3.41 -0.15 -14.77
CA ILE A 116 -3.08 0.90 -15.74
C ILE A 116 -3.69 0.57 -17.11
N SER A 117 -4.15 1.60 -17.82
CA SER A 117 -4.79 1.48 -19.14
C SER A 117 -6.04 0.57 -19.14
N LYS A 118 -6.71 0.45 -18.00
CA LYS A 118 -7.93 -0.37 -17.84
C LYS A 118 -9.06 0.48 -17.27
N ASP A 119 -10.29 0.15 -17.67
CA ASP A 119 -11.49 0.73 -17.04
C ASP A 119 -11.53 0.30 -15.58
N PRO A 120 -11.48 1.25 -14.62
CA PRO A 120 -11.40 0.90 -13.21
C PRO A 120 -12.68 0.24 -12.67
N CYS A 121 -13.78 0.16 -13.44
CA CYS A 121 -15.00 -0.58 -13.12
C CYS A 121 -15.14 -1.96 -13.79
N SER A 122 -14.18 -2.32 -14.65
CA SER A 122 -14.18 -3.58 -15.41
C SER A 122 -13.00 -4.49 -15.03
N SER A 123 -12.55 -4.41 -13.77
CA SER A 123 -11.42 -5.20 -13.28
C SER A 123 -11.84 -6.65 -13.02
N THR A 124 -10.89 -7.57 -13.21
CA THR A 124 -11.07 -9.02 -13.06
C THR A 124 -10.00 -9.62 -12.15
N LYS A 125 -10.26 -10.81 -11.61
CA LYS A 125 -9.28 -11.54 -10.77
C LYS A 125 -8.00 -11.85 -11.56
N GLN A 126 -8.16 -12.12 -12.86
CA GLN A 126 -7.06 -12.43 -13.78
C GLN A 126 -6.08 -11.26 -13.93
N ASP A 127 -6.57 -10.01 -13.81
CA ASP A 127 -5.70 -8.83 -13.87
C ASP A 127 -4.65 -8.82 -12.76
N TYR A 128 -5.01 -9.33 -11.57
CA TYR A 128 -4.14 -9.36 -10.39
C TYR A 128 -3.36 -10.66 -10.24
N GLN A 129 -3.70 -11.72 -10.99
CA GLN A 129 -3.08 -13.03 -10.87
C GLN A 129 -1.54 -13.01 -10.94
N PRO A 130 -0.88 -12.25 -11.85
CA PRO A 130 0.58 -12.17 -11.87
C PRO A 130 1.17 -11.56 -10.59
N LEU A 131 0.50 -10.58 -10.00
CA LEU A 131 0.91 -9.99 -8.73
C LEU A 131 0.81 -11.03 -7.60
N ILE A 132 -0.33 -11.74 -7.52
CA ILE A 132 -0.57 -12.78 -6.52
C ILE A 132 0.52 -13.86 -6.54
N GLU A 133 0.95 -14.27 -7.73
CA GLU A 133 2.00 -15.29 -7.90
C GLU A 133 3.36 -14.80 -7.41
N LEU A 134 3.71 -13.56 -7.74
CA LEU A 134 4.97 -12.94 -7.29
C LEU A 134 5.00 -12.78 -5.76
N THR A 135 3.88 -12.41 -5.14
CA THR A 135 3.77 -12.20 -3.69
C THR A 135 3.35 -13.44 -2.92
N ASN A 136 3.43 -14.63 -3.52
CA ASN A 136 3.05 -15.85 -2.83
C ASN A 136 3.92 -16.10 -1.57
N GLU A 137 3.26 -16.34 -0.44
CA GLU A 137 3.84 -16.69 0.85
C GLU A 137 2.89 -17.60 1.64
N THR A 138 3.43 -18.26 2.66
CA THR A 138 2.67 -19.19 3.51
C THR A 138 2.54 -18.63 4.92
N VAL A 139 1.32 -18.56 5.43
CA VAL A 139 1.06 -18.27 6.85
C VAL A 139 1.13 -19.57 7.65
N PRO A 140 1.80 -19.61 8.82
CA PRO A 140 1.82 -20.82 9.64
C PRO A 140 0.42 -21.27 10.07
N CYS A 141 0.18 -22.59 10.14
CA CYS A 141 -1.12 -23.11 10.57
C CYS A 141 -1.50 -22.66 11.98
N GLY A 142 -2.79 -22.38 12.16
CA GLY A 142 -3.39 -21.91 13.40
C GLY A 142 -3.06 -20.45 13.72
N LYS A 143 -2.48 -19.70 12.78
CA LYS A 143 -2.03 -18.32 12.99
C LYS A 143 -2.80 -17.26 12.19
N THR A 144 -3.78 -17.68 11.39
CA THR A 144 -4.60 -16.79 10.58
C THR A 144 -5.62 -16.02 11.43
N LEU A 145 -5.57 -14.70 11.35
CA LEU A 145 -6.50 -13.77 12.00
C LEU A 145 -7.26 -12.95 10.94
N PHE A 146 -8.53 -13.27 10.73
CA PHE A 146 -9.44 -12.43 9.95
C PHE A 146 -9.95 -11.26 10.80
N TRP A 147 -10.53 -10.27 10.14
CA TRP A 147 -11.23 -9.17 10.81
C TRP A 147 -12.37 -8.64 9.93
N SER A 148 -13.40 -8.08 10.55
CA SER A 148 -14.48 -7.40 9.84
C SER A 148 -14.92 -6.16 10.61
N LYS A 149 -14.79 -4.99 9.97
CA LYS A 149 -15.07 -3.66 10.55
C LYS A 149 -14.28 -3.36 11.84
N SER A 150 -13.10 -3.98 11.99
CA SER A 150 -12.27 -3.99 13.20
C SER A 150 -10.76 -4.01 12.89
N SER A 151 -10.35 -3.52 11.71
CA SER A 151 -8.97 -3.58 11.20
C SER A 151 -7.96 -2.97 12.16
N GLU A 152 -8.25 -1.79 12.70
CA GLU A 152 -7.32 -1.07 13.57
C GLU A 152 -6.94 -1.93 14.79
N LEU A 153 -7.95 -2.48 15.48
CA LEU A 153 -7.73 -3.33 16.64
C LEU A 153 -7.01 -4.64 16.26
N ALA A 154 -7.36 -5.26 15.14
CA ALA A 154 -6.70 -6.46 14.64
C ALA A 154 -5.20 -6.21 14.35
N HIS A 155 -4.87 -5.12 13.66
CA HIS A 155 -3.49 -4.74 13.33
C HIS A 155 -2.68 -4.33 14.56
N GLN A 156 -3.28 -3.61 15.51
CA GLN A 156 -2.61 -3.32 16.78
C GLN A 156 -2.29 -4.62 17.54
N TYR A 157 -3.19 -5.61 17.48
CA TYR A 157 -2.98 -6.89 18.13
C TYR A 157 -1.88 -7.72 17.49
N THR A 158 -1.82 -7.84 16.16
CA THR A 158 -0.74 -8.59 15.49
C THR A 158 0.63 -7.93 15.64
N ARG A 159 0.69 -6.60 15.83
CA ARG A 159 1.94 -5.91 16.19
C ARG A 159 2.51 -6.35 17.54
N VAL A 160 1.64 -6.64 18.53
CA VAL A 160 2.07 -7.14 19.85
C VAL A 160 2.14 -8.66 19.92
N ARG A 161 1.34 -9.37 19.11
CA ARG A 161 1.31 -10.82 18.93
C ARG A 161 1.78 -11.18 17.53
N GLN A 162 3.10 -11.06 17.33
CA GLN A 162 3.78 -11.27 16.05
C GLN A 162 3.69 -12.72 15.51
N ASP A 163 3.11 -13.64 16.29
CA ASP A 163 2.84 -15.01 15.87
C ASP A 163 1.47 -15.18 15.17
N LEU A 164 0.66 -14.13 15.08
CA LEU A 164 -0.62 -14.09 14.35
C LEU A 164 -0.50 -13.15 13.14
N PHE A 165 -1.25 -13.45 12.09
CA PHE A 165 -1.18 -12.73 10.82
C PHE A 165 -2.59 -12.37 10.33
N THR A 166 -2.85 -11.09 10.10
CA THR A 166 -3.94 -10.67 9.21
C THR A 166 -3.48 -10.73 7.76
N LEU A 167 -4.39 -10.49 6.81
CA LEU A 167 -4.01 -10.35 5.40
C LEU A 167 -2.97 -9.23 5.22
N GLU A 168 -3.09 -8.13 5.96
CA GLU A 168 -2.18 -6.97 5.89
C GLU A 168 -0.82 -7.21 6.57
N ASP A 169 -0.67 -8.32 7.29
CA ASP A 169 0.63 -8.78 7.79
C ASP A 169 1.37 -9.67 6.76
N THR A 170 0.73 -9.99 5.63
CA THR A 170 1.35 -10.67 4.48
C THR A 170 1.97 -9.64 3.52
N LEU A 171 2.97 -9.99 2.71
CA LEU A 171 3.60 -9.11 1.72
C LEU A 171 2.57 -8.44 0.82
N LEU A 172 1.61 -9.20 0.28
CA LEU A 172 0.59 -8.66 -0.63
C LEU A 172 -0.33 -7.64 0.06
N GLY A 173 -0.83 -7.98 1.25
CA GLY A 173 -1.69 -7.07 2.01
C GLY A 173 -0.92 -5.85 2.48
N TYR A 174 0.30 -6.04 3.03
CA TYR A 174 1.14 -4.97 3.56
C TYR A 174 1.46 -3.89 2.53
N ILE A 175 1.81 -4.26 1.30
CA ILE A 175 2.11 -3.27 0.26
C ILE A 175 0.88 -2.46 -0.13
N ALA A 176 -0.33 -3.04 -0.07
CA ALA A 176 -1.58 -2.39 -0.48
C ALA A 176 -2.34 -1.70 0.67
N ASP A 177 -2.02 -2.01 1.92
CA ASP A 177 -2.81 -1.60 3.09
C ASP A 177 -3.01 -0.07 3.20
N GLY A 178 -4.26 0.35 3.34
CA GLY A 178 -4.64 1.77 3.42
C GLY A 178 -4.41 2.59 2.15
N LEU A 179 -4.06 1.98 1.01
CA LEU A 179 -3.87 2.68 -0.25
C LEU A 179 -5.13 2.66 -1.13
N ARG A 180 -5.23 3.64 -2.03
CA ARG A 180 -6.24 3.71 -3.10
C ARG A 180 -5.54 3.83 -4.43
N TRP A 181 -6.09 3.21 -5.47
CA TRP A 181 -5.55 3.29 -6.82
C TRP A 181 -6.63 3.04 -7.88
N CYS A 182 -6.46 3.68 -9.03
CA CYS A 182 -7.20 3.37 -10.24
C CYS A 182 -6.48 3.91 -11.48
N GLY A 183 -6.78 3.30 -12.62
CA GLY A 183 -6.32 3.74 -13.93
C GLY A 183 -7.46 4.38 -14.71
N ASP A 184 -7.27 4.44 -16.02
CA ASP A 184 -8.30 4.82 -16.97
C ASP A 184 -8.10 4.02 -18.26
N ALA A 185 -9.18 3.53 -18.88
CA ALA A 185 -9.12 2.73 -20.11
C ALA A 185 -8.40 3.44 -21.26
N GLY A 186 -8.49 4.77 -21.30
CA GLY A 186 -7.89 5.60 -22.35
C GLY A 186 -6.50 6.14 -22.04
N SER A 187 -5.90 5.81 -20.89
CA SER A 187 -4.66 6.42 -20.42
C SER A 187 -3.71 5.43 -19.77
N SER A 188 -2.43 5.55 -20.12
CA SER A 188 -1.31 4.89 -19.41
C SER A 188 -0.94 5.58 -18.09
N GLU A 189 -1.58 6.70 -17.76
CA GLU A 189 -1.36 7.44 -16.52
C GLU A 189 -2.30 6.97 -15.40
N ILE A 190 -1.84 7.11 -14.16
CA ILE A 190 -2.64 6.87 -12.95
C ILE A 190 -3.66 8.00 -12.78
N ASN A 191 -4.91 7.65 -12.45
CA ASN A 191 -5.89 8.66 -12.10
C ASN A 191 -5.74 9.08 -10.62
N TYR A 192 -5.06 10.21 -10.41
CA TYR A 192 -4.91 10.85 -9.09
C TYR A 192 -6.06 11.77 -8.72
N GLY A 193 -6.94 12.12 -9.66
CA GLY A 193 -8.05 13.05 -9.43
C GLY A 193 -9.19 12.39 -8.66
N SER A 194 -9.64 11.22 -9.14
CA SER A 194 -10.75 10.50 -8.54
C SER A 194 -10.73 9.01 -8.91
N CYS A 195 -11.29 8.16 -8.05
CA CYS A 195 -11.44 6.72 -8.31
C CYS A 195 -12.85 6.25 -7.96
N PRO A 196 -13.37 5.23 -8.66
CA PRO A 196 -14.69 4.69 -8.33
C PRO A 196 -14.69 4.09 -6.92
N GLU A 197 -15.77 4.34 -6.20
CA GLU A 197 -16.07 3.62 -4.96
C GLU A 197 -16.94 2.40 -5.28
N ARG A 198 -17.01 1.45 -4.34
CA ARG A 198 -17.91 0.32 -4.49
C ARG A 198 -19.35 0.79 -4.42
N GLY A 199 -20.11 0.56 -5.48
CA GLY A 199 -21.54 0.85 -5.56
C GLY A 199 -22.17 0.08 -6.72
N ASP A 200 -23.49 0.18 -6.87
CA ASP A 200 -24.26 -0.64 -7.82
C ASP A 200 -23.78 -0.54 -9.27
N GLN A 201 -23.26 0.63 -9.68
CA GLN A 201 -22.76 0.86 -11.03
C GLN A 201 -21.31 0.41 -11.23
N CYS A 202 -20.58 0.09 -10.16
CA CYS A 202 -19.15 -0.24 -10.19
C CYS A 202 -18.77 -1.22 -9.07
N ILE A 203 -19.51 -2.34 -9.01
CA ILE A 203 -19.29 -3.40 -8.02
C ILE A 203 -17.87 -3.99 -8.18
N ASN A 204 -17.43 -4.16 -9.42
CA ASN A 204 -16.13 -4.73 -9.80
C ASN A 204 -15.07 -3.65 -9.99
N ASN A 205 -15.00 -2.68 -9.07
CA ASN A 205 -13.90 -1.71 -9.10
C ASN A 205 -12.57 -2.39 -8.78
N THR A 206 -11.49 -1.83 -9.32
CA THR A 206 -10.14 -2.41 -9.24
C THR A 206 -9.68 -2.73 -7.81
N MET A 207 -9.97 -1.87 -6.83
CA MET A 207 -9.61 -2.09 -5.43
C MET A 207 -10.43 -3.23 -4.81
N SER A 208 -11.74 -3.26 -5.07
CA SER A 208 -12.62 -4.33 -4.58
C SER A 208 -12.20 -5.69 -5.14
N VAL A 209 -11.83 -5.74 -6.43
CA VAL A 209 -11.37 -6.97 -7.07
C VAL A 209 -10.02 -7.42 -6.52
N PHE A 210 -9.09 -6.49 -6.27
CA PHE A 210 -7.83 -6.79 -5.60
C PHE A 210 -8.07 -7.43 -4.23
N TRP A 211 -8.83 -6.77 -3.35
CA TRP A 211 -9.06 -7.26 -1.99
C TRP A 211 -9.86 -8.57 -1.99
N ASP A 212 -10.87 -8.73 -2.84
CA ASP A 212 -11.60 -10.00 -2.95
C ASP A 212 -10.67 -11.13 -3.46
N THR A 213 -9.69 -10.84 -4.33
CA THR A 213 -8.72 -11.83 -4.82
C THR A 213 -7.70 -12.20 -3.75
N ALA A 214 -7.14 -11.21 -3.04
CA ALA A 214 -6.19 -11.41 -1.95
C ALA A 214 -6.84 -12.17 -0.77
N SER A 215 -8.04 -11.74 -0.37
CA SER A 215 -8.82 -12.35 0.73
C SER A 215 -9.21 -13.79 0.42
N LYS A 216 -9.61 -14.06 -0.83
CA LYS A 216 -9.85 -15.44 -1.29
C LYS A 216 -8.62 -16.31 -1.07
N ARG A 217 -7.45 -15.89 -1.56
CA ARG A 217 -6.22 -16.67 -1.44
C ARG A 217 -5.80 -16.86 0.02
N PHE A 218 -5.94 -15.82 0.83
CA PHE A 218 -5.63 -15.87 2.26
C PHE A 218 -6.51 -16.91 2.99
N ALA A 219 -7.80 -16.96 2.67
CA ALA A 219 -8.71 -17.97 3.21
C ALA A 219 -8.43 -19.39 2.68
N GLU A 220 -8.12 -19.56 1.40
CA GLU A 220 -7.78 -20.88 0.82
C GLU A 220 -6.52 -21.50 1.44
N ASN A 221 -5.57 -20.66 1.86
CA ASN A 221 -4.30 -21.07 2.47
C ASN A 221 -4.38 -21.20 4.00
N ALA A 222 -5.50 -20.86 4.62
CA ALA A 222 -5.65 -20.98 6.07
C ALA A 222 -5.76 -22.46 6.49
N CYS A 223 -5.16 -22.80 7.62
CA CYS A 223 -5.19 -24.13 8.22
C CYS A 223 -5.16 -24.05 9.74
N GLY A 224 -5.58 -25.12 10.42
CA GLY A 224 -5.71 -25.16 11.87
C GLY A 224 -6.88 -24.31 12.39
N ALA A 225 -6.85 -23.98 13.68
CA ALA A 225 -7.85 -23.08 14.26
C ALA A 225 -7.59 -21.64 13.79
N VAL A 226 -8.57 -21.04 13.13
CA VAL A 226 -8.50 -19.64 12.66
C VAL A 226 -9.29 -18.73 13.59
N GLN A 227 -8.92 -17.44 13.63
CA GLN A 227 -9.59 -16.44 14.45
C GLN A 227 -10.21 -15.35 13.58
N VAL A 228 -11.27 -14.70 14.08
CA VAL A 228 -11.81 -13.47 13.50
C VAL A 228 -12.11 -12.43 14.57
N VAL A 229 -11.66 -11.19 14.37
CA VAL A 229 -12.06 -10.05 15.21
C VAL A 229 -13.29 -9.40 14.58
N LEU A 230 -14.41 -9.34 15.30
CA LEU A 230 -15.63 -8.69 14.85
C LEU A 230 -15.92 -7.46 15.72
N ASN A 231 -16.47 -6.42 15.11
CA ASN A 231 -16.89 -5.23 15.84
C ASN A 231 -18.25 -5.48 16.51
N GLY A 232 -18.25 -5.52 17.84
CA GLY A 232 -19.45 -5.61 18.67
C GLY A 232 -20.23 -4.31 18.69
N SER A 233 -19.57 -3.15 18.71
CA SER A 233 -20.19 -1.81 18.86
C SER A 233 -21.05 -1.34 17.67
N ILE A 234 -21.48 -2.25 16.80
CA ILE A 234 -22.39 -2.01 15.69
C ILE A 234 -23.56 -3.00 15.76
N SER A 235 -24.67 -2.70 15.06
CA SER A 235 -25.88 -3.54 15.11
C SER A 235 -25.63 -5.00 14.73
N ASP A 236 -24.85 -5.21 13.67
CA ASP A 236 -24.56 -6.51 13.08
C ASP A 236 -23.03 -6.69 12.96
N PRO A 237 -22.41 -7.38 13.93
CA PRO A 237 -20.98 -7.71 13.89
C PRO A 237 -20.59 -8.53 12.66
N PHE A 238 -21.53 -9.34 12.15
CA PHE A 238 -21.37 -10.09 10.92
C PHE A 238 -22.25 -9.53 9.81
N ASP A 239 -21.67 -9.35 8.62
CA ASP A 239 -22.39 -8.93 7.43
C ASP A 239 -22.03 -9.87 6.27
N LYS A 240 -23.02 -10.58 5.74
CA LYS A 240 -22.88 -11.48 4.58
C LYS A 240 -22.37 -10.79 3.32
N ASN A 241 -22.52 -9.47 3.22
CA ASN A 241 -22.07 -8.67 2.09
C ASN A 241 -20.66 -8.07 2.30
N SER A 242 -20.06 -8.23 3.48
CA SER A 242 -18.65 -7.86 3.71
C SER A 242 -17.71 -8.80 2.93
N THR A 243 -16.44 -8.42 2.75
CA THR A 243 -15.45 -9.31 2.14
C THR A 243 -15.25 -10.58 2.98
N PHE A 244 -15.23 -10.46 4.32
CA PHE A 244 -15.23 -11.62 5.21
C PHE A 244 -16.43 -12.55 4.94
N GLY A 245 -17.65 -11.98 4.91
CA GLY A 245 -18.89 -12.74 4.74
C GLY A 245 -19.11 -13.32 3.34
N ARG A 246 -18.76 -12.59 2.27
CA ARG A 246 -19.00 -13.02 0.89
C ARG A 246 -17.84 -13.82 0.30
N VAL A 247 -16.61 -13.59 0.76
CA VAL A 247 -15.40 -14.17 0.18
C VAL A 247 -14.71 -15.09 1.17
N GLU A 248 -14.18 -14.58 2.27
CA GLU A 248 -13.22 -15.32 3.10
C GLU A 248 -13.83 -16.57 3.70
N ILE A 249 -14.96 -16.43 4.41
CA ILE A 249 -15.61 -17.60 5.02
C ILE A 249 -15.91 -18.64 3.97
N HIS A 250 -16.35 -18.22 2.77
CA HIS A 250 -16.71 -19.08 1.63
C HIS A 250 -15.55 -19.85 1.02
N ASN A 251 -14.31 -19.43 1.26
CA ASN A 251 -13.11 -20.07 0.70
C ASN A 251 -12.27 -20.82 1.75
N LEU A 252 -12.71 -20.91 3.01
CA LEU A 252 -12.11 -21.80 4.00
C LEU A 252 -12.28 -23.27 3.61
N ARG A 253 -11.17 -24.02 3.67
CA ARG A 253 -11.12 -25.46 3.41
C ARG A 253 -11.40 -26.22 4.70
N SER A 254 -12.56 -26.87 4.82
CA SER A 254 -13.00 -27.46 6.09
C SER A 254 -12.15 -28.66 6.53
N GLU A 255 -11.47 -29.31 5.59
CA GLU A 255 -10.47 -30.33 5.85
C GLU A 255 -9.19 -29.79 6.51
N GLU A 256 -8.84 -28.52 6.27
CA GLU A 256 -7.67 -27.84 6.85
C GLU A 256 -8.05 -26.99 8.07
N VAL A 257 -9.28 -26.45 8.09
CA VAL A 257 -9.78 -25.50 9.09
C VAL A 257 -10.90 -26.16 9.91
N PRO A 258 -10.58 -26.88 11.00
CA PRO A 258 -11.58 -27.55 11.81
C PRO A 258 -12.39 -26.59 12.69
N THR A 259 -11.87 -25.38 12.96
CA THR A 259 -12.51 -24.43 13.88
C THR A 259 -12.24 -22.99 13.51
N LEU A 260 -13.28 -22.16 13.61
CA LEU A 260 -13.20 -20.70 13.58
C LEU A 260 -13.64 -20.14 14.94
N GLN A 261 -12.79 -19.30 15.53
CA GLN A 261 -13.07 -18.59 16.79
C GLN A 261 -13.32 -17.11 16.52
N ALA A 262 -14.53 -16.64 16.82
CA ALA A 262 -14.87 -15.23 16.76
C ALA A 262 -14.60 -14.54 18.09
N TRP A 263 -13.97 -13.36 18.02
CA TRP A 263 -13.81 -12.42 19.11
C TRP A 263 -14.66 -11.20 18.81
N VAL A 264 -15.81 -11.09 19.48
CA VAL A 264 -16.70 -9.93 19.35
C VAL A 264 -16.23 -8.86 20.33
N MET A 265 -15.58 -7.84 19.79
CA MET A 265 -14.91 -6.79 20.57
C MET A 265 -15.74 -5.53 20.59
N HIS A 266 -16.01 -5.01 21.78
CA HIS A 266 -16.78 -3.78 21.97
C HIS A 266 -15.82 -2.62 22.26
N ASP A 267 -16.14 -1.43 21.82
CA ASP A 267 -15.47 -0.22 22.28
C ASP A 267 -15.67 -0.02 23.79
N ILE A 268 -14.74 0.68 24.42
CA ILE A 268 -14.80 0.96 25.85
C ILE A 268 -15.98 1.92 26.10
N GLY A 269 -16.87 1.56 27.03
CA GLY A 269 -18.04 2.35 27.37
C GLY A 269 -19.26 2.18 26.45
N ASP A 270 -19.20 1.32 25.42
CA ASP A 270 -20.32 1.05 24.50
C ASP A 270 -20.84 -0.40 24.62
N PRO A 271 -22.10 -0.61 25.04
CA PRO A 271 -22.73 -1.92 25.00
C PRO A 271 -23.57 -2.09 23.73
N SER A 272 -23.04 -2.75 22.70
CA SER A 272 -23.90 -3.27 21.63
C SER A 272 -23.33 -4.53 20.96
N ALA A 273 -24.23 -5.40 20.48
CA ALA A 273 -24.09 -6.75 19.92
C ALA A 273 -23.15 -7.79 20.61
N SER A 274 -23.78 -8.71 21.35
CA SER A 274 -23.21 -9.92 21.97
C SER A 274 -22.92 -11.07 20.98
N CYS A 275 -22.29 -12.15 21.46
CA CYS A 275 -22.19 -13.43 20.75
C CYS A 275 -23.54 -14.12 20.49
N SER A 276 -24.63 -13.66 21.12
CA SER A 276 -26.01 -14.11 20.87
C SER A 276 -26.75 -13.24 19.84
N ASN A 277 -26.06 -12.33 19.16
CA ASN A 277 -26.67 -11.51 18.11
C ASN A 277 -27.08 -12.38 16.89
N PRO A 278 -28.24 -12.13 16.25
CA PRO A 278 -28.70 -12.92 15.10
C PRO A 278 -27.70 -13.01 13.94
N SER A 279 -26.92 -11.95 13.68
CA SER A 279 -25.88 -11.98 12.65
C SER A 279 -24.75 -12.98 12.98
N ILE A 280 -24.45 -13.21 14.26
CA ILE A 280 -23.49 -14.23 14.69
C ILE A 280 -24.08 -15.63 14.51
N ASP A 281 -25.39 -15.82 14.71
CA ASP A 281 -26.07 -17.07 14.44
C ASP A 281 -26.07 -17.41 12.93
N ASP A 282 -26.19 -16.40 12.06
CA ASP A 282 -26.03 -16.58 10.61
C ASP A 282 -24.62 -17.07 10.27
N LEU A 283 -23.57 -16.44 10.83
CA LEU A 283 -22.18 -16.88 10.66
C LEU A 283 -21.98 -18.32 11.14
N LYS A 284 -22.49 -18.65 12.33
CA LYS A 284 -22.45 -20.00 12.90
C LYS A 284 -23.13 -21.01 11.98
N SER A 285 -24.27 -20.65 11.40
CA SER A 285 -25.03 -21.52 10.48
C SER A 285 -24.26 -21.78 9.17
N ILE A 286 -23.65 -20.74 8.58
CA ILE A 286 -22.82 -20.87 7.38
C ILE A 286 -21.63 -21.81 7.62
N LEU A 287 -20.95 -21.66 8.76
CA LEU A 287 -19.79 -22.49 9.11
C LEU A 287 -20.19 -23.94 9.44
N SER A 288 -21.29 -24.13 10.16
CA SER A 288 -21.81 -25.46 10.53
C SER A 288 -22.18 -26.27 9.28
N ASN A 289 -22.82 -25.63 8.29
CA ASN A 289 -23.15 -26.26 7.00
C ASN A 289 -21.93 -26.69 6.18
N ARG A 290 -20.74 -26.28 6.61
CA ARG A 290 -19.46 -26.58 5.96
C ARG A 290 -18.54 -27.42 6.83
N ASN A 291 -19.05 -27.99 7.91
CA ASN A 291 -18.30 -28.81 8.86
C ASN A 291 -17.15 -28.07 9.56
N ILE A 292 -17.28 -26.75 9.74
CA ILE A 292 -16.32 -25.94 10.50
C ILE A 292 -16.96 -25.63 11.86
N LYS A 293 -16.29 -26.03 12.96
CA LYS A 293 -16.77 -25.72 14.31
C LYS A 293 -16.67 -24.21 14.57
N PHE A 294 -17.73 -23.63 15.11
CA PHE A 294 -17.74 -22.21 15.50
C PHE A 294 -17.68 -22.06 17.01
N THR A 295 -16.85 -21.11 17.47
CA THR A 295 -16.84 -20.63 18.86
C THR A 295 -16.84 -19.12 18.88
N CYS A 296 -17.49 -18.52 19.87
CA CYS A 296 -17.58 -17.07 20.00
C CYS A 296 -17.20 -16.67 21.43
N GLN A 297 -16.41 -15.61 21.56
CA GLN A 297 -16.04 -15.02 22.83
C GLN A 297 -16.19 -13.50 22.73
N GLU A 298 -16.90 -12.93 23.71
CA GLU A 298 -16.97 -11.49 23.86
C GLU A 298 -15.72 -10.98 24.55
N ASN A 299 -15.23 -9.83 24.09
CA ASN A 299 -14.21 -9.05 24.79
C ASN A 299 -12.99 -9.88 25.17
N TYR A 300 -12.45 -10.61 24.18
CA TYR A 300 -11.29 -11.46 24.34
C TYR A 300 -10.19 -10.72 25.11
N ARG A 301 -9.81 -11.26 26.27
CA ARG A 301 -9.05 -10.52 27.29
C ARG A 301 -7.77 -9.85 26.77
N PRO A 302 -6.91 -10.52 25.95
CA PRO A 302 -5.73 -9.87 25.38
C PRO A 302 -6.05 -8.63 24.53
N LEU A 303 -7.11 -8.68 23.72
CA LEU A 303 -7.56 -7.54 22.92
C LEU A 303 -8.19 -6.45 23.78
N ARG A 304 -8.97 -6.85 24.80
CA ARG A 304 -9.56 -5.90 25.76
C ARG A 304 -8.47 -5.13 26.51
N LEU A 305 -7.40 -5.79 26.95
CA LEU A 305 -6.26 -5.14 27.60
C LEU A 305 -5.58 -4.13 26.66
N LEU A 306 -5.47 -4.43 25.37
CA LEU A 306 -4.93 -3.52 24.37
C LEU A 306 -5.82 -2.27 24.21
N GLN A 307 -7.14 -2.42 24.15
CA GLN A 307 -8.07 -1.27 24.13
C GLN A 307 -7.93 -0.43 25.41
N CYS A 308 -7.76 -1.07 26.56
CA CYS A 308 -7.59 -0.39 27.85
C CYS A 308 -6.31 0.46 27.95
N VAL A 309 -5.29 0.24 27.11
CA VAL A 309 -4.12 1.13 27.05
C VAL A 309 -4.52 2.56 26.67
N GLN A 310 -5.55 2.73 25.84
CA GLN A 310 -6.04 4.05 25.44
C GLN A 310 -7.04 4.65 26.44
N TYR A 311 -7.70 3.80 27.25
CA TYR A 311 -8.74 4.19 28.21
C TYR A 311 -8.46 3.62 29.61
N PRO A 312 -7.31 3.95 30.23
CA PRO A 312 -6.88 3.30 31.47
C PRO A 312 -7.77 3.60 32.68
N GLU A 313 -8.46 4.74 32.68
CA GLU A 313 -9.32 5.19 33.77
C GLU A 313 -10.76 4.66 33.66
N ASP A 314 -11.09 3.93 32.60
CA ASP A 314 -12.43 3.35 32.47
C ASP A 314 -12.62 2.19 33.47
N SER A 315 -13.81 2.12 34.06
CA SER A 315 -14.13 1.08 35.05
C SER A 315 -13.98 -0.36 34.51
N SER A 316 -14.20 -0.59 33.21
CA SER A 316 -14.03 -1.88 32.54
C SER A 316 -12.55 -2.27 32.35
N CYS A 317 -11.64 -1.34 32.57
CA CYS A 317 -10.19 -1.49 32.42
C CYS A 317 -9.44 -1.58 33.75
N SER A 318 -10.14 -1.54 34.88
CA SER A 318 -9.54 -1.70 36.20
C SER A 318 -8.88 -3.08 36.33
N ILE A 319 -7.58 -3.08 36.64
CA ILE A 319 -6.81 -4.30 36.87
C ILE A 319 -7.25 -4.87 38.24
N GLN A 320 -8.01 -5.96 38.22
CA GLN A 320 -8.23 -6.82 39.39
C GLN A 320 -7.06 -7.78 39.58
#